data_AF-A0A6G4ZXZ3-F1
#
_entry.id   AF-A0A6G4ZXZ3-F1
#
_cell.length_a   1.000
_cell.length_b   1.000
_cell.length_c   1.000
_cell.angle_alpha   90.00
_cell.angle_beta   90.00
_cell.angle_gamma   90.00
#
_symmetry.space_group_name_H-M   'P 1'
#
loop_
_entity.id
_entity.type
_entity.pdbx_description
1 polymer ?
#
loop_
_entity_poly.entity_id
_entity_poly.type
_entity_poly.pdbx_seq_one_letter_code
_entity_poly.pdbx_strand_id
1 'polypeptide(L)'
;MKNALSWTLILMLGGVKCQPSIFESIPPPLSYETLFLTPYIENKSLIQARNASKVDLFEKMANVMAYSGFITVDSRCNSNLFFLFLVSKNNKTDDPLMLWTQGGPGLSALFGELLENGPIAFDTENTYR
;
A
#
# COMPACT_ATOMS: atom_id res chain seq x y z
N MET A 1 -5.53 54.96 30.48
CA MET A 1 -6.83 54.81 29.80
C MET A 1 -6.70 53.65 28.83
N LYS A 2 -7.73 52.80 28.81
CA LYS A 2 -7.75 51.44 28.27
C LYS A 2 -8.05 51.45 26.77
N ASN A 3 -7.20 50.84 25.95
CA ASN A 3 -7.58 50.44 24.61
C ASN A 3 -7.12 48.98 24.42
N ALA A 4 -8.04 48.08 24.76
CA ALA A 4 -7.98 46.66 24.48
C ALA A 4 -8.32 46.39 23.00
N LEU A 5 -8.08 45.13 22.59
CA LEU A 5 -8.45 44.46 21.33
C LEU A 5 -7.44 44.72 20.19
N SER A 6 -6.86 43.73 19.53
CA SER A 6 -7.46 42.46 19.11
C SER A 6 -6.39 41.36 19.03
N TRP A 7 -6.56 40.34 19.85
CA TRP A 7 -5.88 39.06 19.70
C TRP A 7 -6.58 38.28 18.60
N THR A 8 -6.10 38.37 17.36
CA THR A 8 -6.46 37.37 16.35
C THR A 8 -5.36 36.33 16.31
N LEU A 9 -5.38 35.44 17.30
CA LEU A 9 -4.72 34.15 17.22
C LEU A 9 -5.48 33.38 16.12
N ILE A 10 -4.94 33.36 14.90
CA ILE A 10 -5.41 32.44 13.86
C ILE A 10 -4.98 31.05 14.31
N LEU A 11 -5.78 30.44 15.17
CA LEU A 11 -5.84 29.01 15.30
C LEU A 11 -6.20 28.49 13.92
N MET A 12 -5.22 27.95 13.20
CA MET A 12 -5.45 27.05 12.08
C MET A 12 -6.08 25.77 12.64
N LEU A 13 -7.33 25.86 13.11
CA LEU A 13 -8.27 24.74 13.21
C LEU A 13 -8.81 24.45 11.81
N GLY A 14 -7.90 24.37 10.84
CA GLY A 14 -8.17 23.72 9.58
C GLY A 14 -8.01 22.24 9.84
N GLY A 15 -9.05 21.59 10.39
CA GLY A 15 -9.16 20.15 10.25
C GLY A 15 -8.97 19.86 8.77
N VAL A 16 -7.99 19.01 8.43
CA VAL A 16 -7.71 18.61 7.05
C VAL A 16 -8.99 17.93 6.55
N LYS A 17 -9.88 18.73 5.95
CA LYS A 17 -11.08 18.20 5.32
C LYS A 17 -10.60 17.42 4.12
N CYS A 18 -10.99 16.17 4.09
CA CYS A 18 -10.73 15.32 2.96
C CYS A 18 -11.37 15.94 1.73
N GLN A 19 -10.55 16.50 0.84
CA GLN A 19 -11.01 17.01 -0.42
C GLN A 19 -10.84 15.88 -1.42
N PRO A 20 -11.91 15.41 -2.08
CA PRO A 20 -11.78 14.39 -3.11
C PRO A 20 -10.79 14.91 -4.15
N SER A 21 -9.67 14.21 -4.30
CA SER A 21 -8.68 14.52 -5.32
C SER A 21 -9.32 14.29 -6.68
N ILE A 22 -9.63 15.36 -7.41
CA ILE A 22 -10.00 15.30 -8.82
C ILE A 22 -8.70 15.04 -9.60
N PHE A 23 -8.21 13.79 -9.54
CA PHE A 23 -7.27 13.30 -10.53
C PHE A 23 -8.11 12.62 -11.60
N GLU A 24 -8.30 13.28 -12.74
CA GLU A 24 -8.64 12.56 -13.96
C GLU A 24 -7.46 11.63 -14.26
N SER A 25 -7.69 10.33 -14.07
CA SER A 25 -6.73 9.31 -14.48
C SER A 25 -6.63 9.37 -16.00
N ILE A 26 -5.53 9.89 -16.53
CA ILE A 26 -5.15 9.60 -17.92
C ILE A 26 -5.06 8.07 -18.00
N PRO A 27 -5.91 7.38 -18.79
CA PRO A 27 -5.88 5.92 -18.81
C PRO A 27 -4.55 5.47 -19.45
N PRO A 28 -3.69 4.72 -18.73
CA PRO A 28 -2.53 4.12 -19.36
C PRO A 28 -3.00 3.06 -20.38
N PRO A 29 -2.35 2.97 -21.55
CA PRO A 29 -2.69 1.95 -22.53
C PRO A 29 -2.13 0.60 -22.09
N LEU A 30 -2.88 -0.10 -21.23
CA LEU A 30 -2.90 -1.55 -21.02
C LEU A 30 -3.96 -1.84 -19.94
N SER A 31 -4.88 -2.76 -20.22
CA SER A 31 -6.03 -3.08 -19.38
C SER A 31 -5.63 -3.93 -18.16
N TYR A 32 -4.96 -3.31 -17.19
CA TYR A 32 -4.81 -3.89 -15.86
C TYR A 32 -5.87 -3.28 -14.95
N GLU A 33 -6.81 -4.10 -14.48
CA GLU A 33 -7.79 -3.66 -13.48
C GLU A 33 -7.12 -3.59 -12.10
N THR A 34 -7.36 -2.50 -11.37
CA THR A 34 -6.84 -2.37 -10.00
C THR A 34 -7.62 -3.27 -9.05
N LEU A 35 -6.92 -4.13 -8.31
CA LEU A 35 -7.54 -5.03 -7.34
C LEU A 35 -7.78 -4.35 -5.99
N PHE A 36 -9.04 -4.00 -5.72
CA PHE A 36 -9.50 -3.61 -4.39
C PHE A 36 -10.02 -4.84 -3.62
N LEU A 37 -9.44 -5.12 -2.45
CA LEU A 37 -9.82 -6.27 -1.63
C LEU A 37 -10.99 -5.98 -0.70
N THR A 38 -11.26 -4.70 -0.39
CA THR A 38 -12.34 -4.30 0.53
C THR A 38 -13.70 -4.90 0.17
N PRO A 39 -14.17 -4.90 -1.10
CA PRO A 39 -15.44 -5.53 -1.45
C PRO A 39 -15.49 -7.04 -1.14
N TYR A 40 -14.38 -7.75 -1.35
CA TYR A 40 -14.29 -9.17 -1.02
C TYR A 40 -14.27 -9.40 0.49
N ILE A 41 -13.58 -8.55 1.25
CA ILE A 41 -13.48 -8.64 2.71
C ILE A 41 -14.85 -8.37 3.34
N GLU A 42 -15.54 -7.30 2.92
CA GLU A 42 -16.87 -6.93 3.40
C GLU A 42 -17.91 -8.03 3.10
N ASN A 43 -17.82 -8.66 1.93
CA ASN A 43 -18.67 -9.78 1.55
C ASN A 43 -18.20 -11.15 2.10
N LYS A 44 -17.17 -11.18 2.95
CA LYS A 44 -16.57 -12.42 3.52
C LYS A 44 -16.08 -13.43 2.48
N SER A 45 -15.85 -12.99 1.24
CA SER A 45 -15.32 -13.79 0.13
C SER A 45 -13.79 -13.94 0.20
N LEU A 46 -13.27 -14.38 1.34
CA LEU A 46 -11.83 -14.35 1.64
C LEU A 46 -10.98 -15.27 0.74
N ILE A 47 -11.54 -16.40 0.31
CA ILE A 47 -10.87 -17.33 -0.62
C ILE A 47 -10.70 -16.65 -1.99
N GLN A 48 -11.74 -15.97 -2.47
CA GLN A 48 -11.69 -15.23 -3.73
C GLN A 48 -10.70 -14.06 -3.62
N ALA A 49 -10.73 -13.31 -2.51
CA ALA A 49 -9.78 -12.23 -2.23
C ALA A 49 -8.33 -12.74 -2.31
N ARG A 50 -8.04 -13.84 -1.60
CA ARG A 50 -6.70 -14.44 -1.57
C ARG A 50 -6.26 -14.87 -2.95
N ASN A 51 -7.10 -15.58 -3.69
CA ASN A 51 -6.78 -16.07 -5.03
C ASN A 51 -6.54 -14.91 -6.01
N ALA A 52 -7.38 -13.88 -5.97
CA ALA A 52 -7.23 -12.69 -6.80
C ALA A 52 -5.94 -11.90 -6.48
N SER A 53 -5.55 -11.87 -5.20
CA SER A 53 -4.36 -11.12 -4.74
C SER A 53 -3.01 -11.78 -5.06
N LYS A 54 -2.98 -12.99 -5.61
CA LYS A 54 -1.72 -13.73 -5.82
C LYS A 54 -0.78 -12.98 -6.79
N VAL A 55 0.50 -12.91 -6.45
CA VAL A 55 1.54 -12.27 -7.27
C VAL A 55 2.56 -13.31 -7.74
N ASP A 56 2.64 -13.49 -9.06
CA ASP A 56 3.52 -14.49 -9.67
C ASP A 56 5.02 -14.12 -9.64
N LEU A 57 5.35 -12.83 -9.55
CA LEU A 57 6.73 -12.34 -9.71
C LEU A 57 7.69 -13.00 -8.71
N PHE A 58 7.32 -12.99 -7.42
CA PHE A 58 8.14 -13.52 -6.33
C PHE A 58 8.22 -15.05 -6.35
N GLU A 59 7.17 -15.72 -6.83
CA GLU A 59 7.18 -17.17 -7.03
C GLU A 59 8.19 -17.53 -8.12
N LYS A 60 8.18 -16.79 -9.24
CA LYS A 60 9.07 -17.02 -10.38
C LYS A 60 10.54 -16.69 -10.09
N MET A 61 10.80 -15.62 -9.35
CA MET A 61 12.18 -15.13 -9.13
C MET A 61 12.84 -15.68 -7.87
N ALA A 62 12.07 -15.97 -6.82
CA ALA A 62 12.62 -16.36 -5.51
C ALA A 62 11.95 -17.59 -4.88
N ASN A 63 10.99 -18.22 -5.56
CA ASN A 63 10.18 -19.32 -5.02
C ASN A 63 9.48 -18.93 -3.69
N VAL A 64 8.94 -17.70 -3.64
CA VAL A 64 8.21 -17.15 -2.49
C VAL A 64 6.78 -16.86 -2.90
N MET A 65 5.80 -17.41 -2.16
CA MET A 65 4.40 -17.05 -2.37
C MET A 65 4.14 -15.62 -1.91
N ALA A 66 3.49 -14.83 -2.77
CA ALA A 66 3.25 -13.42 -2.53
C ALA A 66 1.81 -13.04 -2.85
N TYR A 67 1.30 -12.03 -2.12
CA TYR A 67 -0.02 -11.47 -2.30
C TYR A 67 0.04 -9.94 -2.24
N SER A 68 -0.75 -9.26 -3.07
CA SER A 68 -0.84 -7.80 -3.05
C SER A 68 -2.23 -7.30 -3.44
N GLY A 69 -2.51 -6.04 -3.12
CA GLY A 69 -3.75 -5.38 -3.48
C GLY A 69 -3.95 -4.08 -2.70
N PHE A 70 -5.10 -3.46 -2.92
CA PHE A 70 -5.50 -2.26 -2.20
C PHE A 70 -6.58 -2.57 -1.15
N ILE A 71 -6.42 -2.00 0.04
CA ILE A 71 -7.43 -2.03 1.11
C ILE A 71 -7.87 -0.59 1.36
N THR A 72 -9.18 -0.34 1.25
CA THR A 72 -9.78 0.96 1.57
C THR A 72 -9.69 1.22 3.07
N VAL A 73 -9.03 2.32 3.45
CA VAL A 73 -8.84 2.76 4.85
C VAL A 73 -9.79 3.90 5.24
N ASP A 74 -10.24 4.70 4.27
CA ASP A 74 -11.34 5.66 4.44
C ASP A 74 -12.15 5.76 3.15
N SER A 75 -13.36 5.20 3.16
CA SER A 75 -14.27 5.19 2.00
C SER A 75 -14.80 6.58 1.65
N ARG A 76 -14.90 7.50 2.63
CA ARG A 76 -15.37 8.89 2.39
C ARG A 76 -14.34 9.69 1.60
N CYS A 77 -13.08 9.32 1.76
CA CYS A 77 -11.93 9.92 1.09
C CYS A 77 -11.49 9.21 -0.18
N ASN A 78 -12.08 8.05 -0.49
CA ASN A 78 -11.50 7.09 -1.42
C ASN A 78 -10.00 6.82 -1.13
N SER A 79 -9.65 6.74 0.16
CA SER A 79 -8.29 6.52 0.62
C SER A 79 -8.04 5.02 0.70
N ASN A 80 -7.00 4.57 -0.01
CA ASN A 80 -6.66 3.15 -0.15
C ASN A 80 -5.18 2.95 0.16
N LEU A 81 -4.87 1.91 0.92
CA LEU A 81 -3.51 1.49 1.21
C LEU A 81 -3.14 0.28 0.36
N PHE A 82 -2.03 0.38 -0.36
CA PHE A 82 -1.42 -0.76 -1.03
C PHE A 82 -0.64 -1.60 -0.01
N PHE A 83 -0.68 -2.92 -0.15
CA PHE A 83 0.21 -3.83 0.58
C PHE A 83 0.84 -4.86 -0.36
N LEU A 84 2.00 -5.36 0.05
CA LEU A 84 2.65 -6.55 -0.49
C LEU A 84 2.98 -7.46 0.70
N PHE A 85 2.49 -8.69 0.65
CA PHE A 85 2.68 -9.70 1.68
C PHE A 85 3.43 -10.89 1.10
N LEU A 86 4.53 -11.25 1.72
CA LEU A 86 5.32 -12.44 1.39
C LEU A 86 5.11 -13.51 2.46
N VAL A 87 4.84 -14.74 2.03
CA VAL A 87 4.76 -15.88 2.94
C VAL A 87 6.16 -16.31 3.31
N SER A 88 6.37 -16.63 4.59
CA SER A 88 7.62 -17.23 5.07
C SER A 88 8.01 -18.44 4.22
N LYS A 89 9.30 -18.59 3.91
CA LYS A 89 9.85 -19.66 3.07
C LYS A 89 9.47 -21.07 3.55
N ASN A 90 9.33 -21.25 4.86
CA ASN A 90 8.97 -22.54 5.44
C ASN A 90 7.45 -22.74 5.56
N ASN A 91 6.66 -21.68 5.30
CA ASN A 91 5.21 -21.63 5.43
C ASN A 91 4.70 -22.33 6.70
N LYS A 92 5.39 -22.12 7.83
CA LYS A 92 4.99 -22.73 9.08
C LYS A 92 3.95 -21.86 9.75
N THR A 93 2.95 -22.49 10.35
CA THR A 93 1.85 -21.79 11.00
C THR A 93 2.27 -21.01 12.26
N ASP A 94 3.46 -21.30 12.79
CA ASP A 94 4.07 -20.65 13.95
C ASP A 94 5.09 -19.56 13.59
N ASP A 95 5.37 -19.33 12.29
CA ASP A 95 6.22 -18.21 11.87
C ASP A 95 5.53 -16.87 12.22
N PRO A 96 6.26 -15.89 12.79
CA PRO A 96 5.66 -14.62 13.21
C PRO A 96 5.26 -13.75 12.01
N LEU A 97 4.21 -12.94 12.18
CA LEU A 97 3.85 -11.90 11.23
C LEU A 97 4.71 -10.65 11.48
N MET A 98 5.43 -10.19 10.46
CA MET A 98 6.20 -8.97 10.48
C MET A 98 5.54 -7.90 9.62
N LEU A 99 5.39 -6.69 10.17
CA LEU A 99 4.99 -5.50 9.42
C LEU A 99 6.23 -4.63 9.19
N TRP A 100 6.53 -4.35 7.92
CA TRP A 100 7.63 -3.47 7.54
C TRP A 100 7.10 -2.14 7.00
N THR A 101 7.65 -1.03 7.48
CA THR A 101 7.31 0.32 7.02
C THR A 101 8.58 1.13 6.83
N GLN A 102 8.70 1.82 5.69
CA GLN A 102 9.82 2.73 5.50
C GLN A 102 9.66 3.98 6.36
N GLY A 103 10.78 4.49 6.86
CA GLY A 103 10.83 5.75 7.60
C GLY A 103 10.73 6.99 6.71
N GLY A 104 10.95 8.16 7.30
CA GLY A 104 10.67 9.45 6.68
C GLY A 104 9.17 9.65 6.40
N PRO A 105 8.73 10.86 6.05
CA PRO A 105 7.38 11.02 5.52
C PRO A 105 7.38 10.71 4.02
N GLY A 106 6.53 9.77 3.60
CA GLY A 106 6.17 9.57 2.19
C GLY A 106 7.03 8.58 1.39
N LEU A 107 8.01 7.91 1.99
CA LEU A 107 8.72 6.81 1.32
C LEU A 107 7.86 5.53 1.35
N SER A 108 7.81 4.84 0.21
CA SER A 108 7.10 3.57 0.10
C SER A 108 7.86 2.45 0.81
N ALA A 109 7.14 1.56 1.51
CA ALA A 109 7.69 0.33 2.07
C ALA A 109 8.26 -0.62 1.00
N LEU A 110 7.86 -0.46 -0.27
CA LEU A 110 8.46 -1.18 -1.40
C LEU A 110 9.95 -0.88 -1.59
N PHE A 111 10.44 0.23 -1.04
CA PHE A 111 11.86 0.53 -1.03
C PHE A 111 12.65 -0.53 -0.25
N GLY A 112 12.23 -0.81 1.00
CA GLY A 112 12.86 -1.86 1.81
C GLY A 112 12.74 -3.24 1.16
N GLU A 113 11.58 -3.53 0.58
CA GLU A 113 11.34 -4.81 -0.09
C GLU A 113 12.23 -5.03 -1.32
N LEU A 114 12.45 -4.02 -2.16
CA LEU A 114 13.14 -4.21 -3.44
C LEU A 114 14.63 -3.83 -3.42
N LEU A 115 15.06 -3.06 -2.42
CA LEU A 115 16.41 -2.50 -2.35
C LEU A 115 17.14 -2.75 -1.03
N GLU A 116 16.47 -3.27 0.00
CA GLU A 116 17.10 -3.58 1.29
C GLU A 116 17.05 -5.08 1.61
N ASN A 117 15.91 -5.60 2.05
CA ASN A 117 15.82 -6.89 2.73
C ASN A 117 14.83 -7.90 2.10
N GLY A 118 14.21 -7.59 0.96
CA GLY A 118 13.32 -8.53 0.29
C GLY A 118 14.06 -9.61 -0.50
N PRO A 119 13.33 -10.60 -1.05
CA PRO A 119 13.90 -11.81 -1.63
C PRO A 119 14.30 -11.65 -3.09
N ILE A 120 13.99 -10.50 -3.72
CA ILE A 120 14.37 -10.17 -5.09
C ILE A 120 15.13 -8.84 -5.09
N ALA A 121 16.11 -8.73 -5.97
CA ALA A 121 16.87 -7.51 -6.20
C ALA A 121 16.86 -7.18 -7.69
N PHE A 122 16.94 -5.89 -8.01
CA PHE A 122 17.14 -5.46 -9.39
C PHE A 122 18.60 -5.71 -9.81
N ASP A 123 18.78 -6.44 -10.90
CA ASP A 123 20.08 -6.51 -11.58
C ASP A 123 20.19 -5.32 -12.54
N THR A 124 21.28 -4.56 -12.44
CA THR A 124 21.59 -3.45 -13.35
C THR A 124 22.24 -3.94 -14.64
N GLU A 125 22.70 -5.18 -14.68
CA GLU A 125 23.16 -5.84 -15.90
C GLU A 125 21.96 -6.56 -16.53
N ASN A 126 21.70 -6.33 -17.81
CA ASN A 126 20.64 -6.99 -18.60
C ASN A 126 20.94 -8.50 -18.82
N THR A 127 21.27 -9.25 -17.77
CA THR A 127 21.64 -10.66 -17.83
C THR A 127 20.98 -11.41 -16.69
N TYR A 128 19.80 -11.96 -16.99
CA TYR A 128 19.09 -12.91 -16.15
C TYR A 128 20.01 -14.06 -15.70
N ARG A 129 20.14 -14.26 -14.38
CA ARG A 129 20.67 -15.49 -13.78
C ARG A 129 19.59 -16.21 -13.00
#